data_AF-A0A1H0ZL19-F1
#
_entry.id   AF-A0A1H0ZL19-F1
#
_cell.length_a   1.000
_cell.length_b   1.000
_cell.length_c   1.000
_cell.angle_alpha   90.00
_cell.angle_beta   90.00
_cell.angle_gamma   90.00
#
_symmetry.space_group_name_H-M   'P 1'
#
loop_
_entity.id
_entity.type
_entity.pdbx_description
1 polymer ?
#
loop_
_entity_poly.entity_id
_entity_poly.type
_entity_poly.pdbx_seq_one_letter_code
_entity_poly.pdbx_strand_id
1 'polypeptide(L)'
;MNPAAWIVLLVVVVLVVVVLAKTVLVVPQATSAVIERLGRFRGVAHPGLNMLVPFLDRVRAKIDLREQVVSFPPQSVITQDNLTVSIDTVVYFQVTESRSAVYEISNYIDGVEQLTTTTLRNVVGGMSLEETLTSRDQINGQLRGVLDSETSRWGIRVARVELKAIDPPPSIQDSMEKQMRADREKRAMILNAEGERESAIKTAEGQKQSQILSAEGSKQAAILNAEGERQSNILRSQGERASKYLMAQGESKAIEKTFAAVKRSKPTPEMLAYQYLQTLPEMARGDANKVWVVPSEFSKSLEGFARMLTTPDQDGVFRYEPPEEEPPSTPPEQDDPSVASWFDMSSNPEVAEAVRAAEAVARKEVPTDLSTTPRASGATGES
;
A
#
# COMPACT_ATOMS: atom_id res chain seq x y z
N MET A 1 -54.83 -5.22 91.77
CA MET A 1 -55.15 -4.47 90.55
C MET A 1 -56.27 -5.20 89.83
N ASN A 2 -57.40 -4.54 89.54
CA ASN A 2 -58.54 -5.22 88.90
C ASN A 2 -58.16 -5.68 87.49
N PRO A 3 -58.42 -6.93 87.08
CA PRO A 3 -58.11 -7.42 85.74
C PRO A 3 -58.77 -6.56 84.65
N ALA A 4 -59.93 -5.98 84.94
CA ALA A 4 -60.60 -5.01 84.07
C ALA A 4 -59.77 -3.75 83.78
N ALA A 5 -58.99 -3.25 84.74
CA ALA A 5 -58.17 -2.06 84.54
C ALA A 5 -57.00 -2.33 83.57
N TRP A 6 -56.41 -3.53 83.64
CA TRP A 6 -55.38 -3.96 82.70
C TRP A 6 -55.92 -4.13 81.28
N ILE A 7 -57.14 -4.64 81.13
CA ILE A 7 -57.81 -4.77 79.83
C ILE A 7 -58.07 -3.38 79.22
N VAL A 8 -58.58 -2.42 79.99
CA VAL A 8 -58.81 -1.04 79.52
C VAL A 8 -57.51 -0.36 79.11
N LEU A 9 -56.44 -0.50 79.91
CA LEU A 9 -55.12 0.03 79.57
C LEU A 9 -54.61 -0.54 78.25
N LEU A 10 -54.73 -1.85 78.05
CA LEU A 10 -54.30 -2.51 76.82
C LEU A 10 -55.08 -1.99 75.61
N VAL A 11 -56.40 -1.82 75.72
CA VAL A 11 -57.23 -1.27 74.64
C VAL A 11 -56.82 0.17 74.28
N VAL A 12 -56.57 1.02 75.27
CA VAL A 12 -56.12 2.40 75.04
C VAL A 12 -54.74 2.43 74.37
N VAL A 13 -53.80 1.60 74.84
CA VAL A 13 -52.46 1.51 74.23
C VAL A 13 -52.56 1.04 72.77
N VAL A 14 -53.36 0.01 72.50
CA VAL A 14 -53.59 -0.48 71.12
C VAL A 14 -54.22 0.62 70.26
N LEU A 15 -55.21 1.34 70.78
CA LEU A 15 -55.85 2.45 70.06
C LEU A 15 -54.84 3.57 69.73
N VAL A 16 -54.01 3.97 70.69
CA VAL A 16 -52.95 4.98 70.47
C VAL A 16 -51.96 4.50 69.40
N VAL A 17 -51.51 3.24 69.47
CA VAL A 17 -50.59 2.66 68.48
C VAL A 17 -51.21 2.64 67.08
N VAL A 18 -52.48 2.25 66.95
CA VAL A 18 -53.20 2.24 65.66
C VAL A 18 -53.35 3.64 65.09
N VAL A 19 -53.68 4.63 65.93
CA VAL A 19 -53.81 6.04 65.55
C VAL A 19 -52.46 6.58 65.05
N LEU A 20 -51.37 6.33 65.78
CA LEU A 20 -50.02 6.75 65.39
C LEU A 20 -49.57 6.08 64.09
N ALA A 21 -49.80 4.76 63.95
CA ALA A 21 -49.46 4.02 62.73
C ALA A 21 -50.24 4.52 61.50
N LYS A 22 -51.53 4.87 61.65
CA LYS A 22 -52.33 5.46 60.56
C LYS A 22 -52.02 6.93 60.28
N THR A 23 -51.33 7.62 61.19
CA THR A 23 -50.95 9.02 61.01
C THR A 23 -49.73 9.15 60.09
N VAL A 24 -48.80 8.19 60.12
CA VAL A 24 -47.56 8.28 59.35
C VAL A 24 -47.71 7.55 58.01
N LEU A 25 -47.61 8.30 56.91
CA LEU A 25 -47.48 7.76 55.56
C LEU A 25 -46.07 8.01 55.05
N VAL A 26 -45.37 6.94 54.69
CA VAL A 26 -44.09 7.04 53.98
C VAL A 26 -44.34 6.86 52.49
N VAL A 27 -44.00 7.88 51.71
CA VAL A 27 -44.07 7.85 50.25
C VAL A 27 -42.66 7.57 49.69
N PRO A 28 -42.47 6.51 48.88
CA PRO A 28 -41.18 6.22 48.26
C PRO A 28 -40.70 7.33 47.31
N GLN A 29 -39.40 7.32 47.01
CA GLN A 29 -38.81 8.21 46.01
C GLN A 29 -39.39 7.94 44.62
N ALA A 30 -39.57 9.02 43.84
CA ALA A 30 -40.20 9.01 42.52
C ALA A 30 -41.62 8.43 42.51
N THR A 31 -42.34 8.53 43.62
CA THR A 31 -43.77 8.22 43.73
C THR A 31 -44.47 9.39 44.39
N SER A 32 -45.73 9.58 44.05
CA SER A 32 -46.59 10.61 44.59
C SER A 32 -47.91 9.99 45.04
N ALA A 33 -48.46 10.44 46.16
CA ALA A 33 -49.73 9.94 46.69
C ALA A 33 -50.78 11.06 46.72
N VAL A 34 -51.91 10.84 46.05
CA VAL A 34 -53.04 11.80 46.07
C VAL A 34 -53.90 11.50 47.28
N ILE A 35 -54.11 12.52 48.13
CA ILE A 35 -54.83 12.40 49.40
C ILE A 35 -56.19 13.08 49.31
N GLU A 36 -57.22 12.36 49.74
CA GLU A 36 -58.59 12.84 49.90
C GLU A 36 -58.94 12.95 51.38
N ARG A 37 -59.75 13.96 51.71
CA ARG A 37 -60.40 14.08 53.01
C ARG A 37 -61.91 14.06 52.81
N LEU A 38 -62.58 13.05 53.36
CA LEU A 38 -64.04 12.88 53.23
C LEU A 38 -64.53 13.00 51.76
N GLY A 39 -63.74 12.48 50.81
CA GLY A 39 -64.04 12.52 49.37
C GLY A 39 -63.65 13.82 48.65
N ARG A 40 -63.10 14.84 49.33
CA ARG A 40 -62.57 16.06 48.70
C ARG A 40 -61.06 15.97 48.56
N PHE A 41 -60.52 16.43 47.43
CA PHE A 41 -59.08 16.60 47.26
C PHE A 41 -58.50 17.49 48.36
N ARG A 42 -57.49 16.98 49.08
CA ARG A 42 -56.74 17.73 50.11
C ARG A 42 -55.41 18.22 49.57
N GLY A 43 -54.65 17.34 48.93
CA GLY A 43 -53.28 17.64 48.51
C GLY A 43 -52.55 16.42 47.96
N VAL A 44 -51.36 16.69 47.44
CA VAL A 44 -50.43 15.68 46.92
C VAL A 44 -49.30 15.49 47.92
N ALA A 45 -49.05 14.25 48.34
CA ALA A 45 -47.95 13.89 49.21
C ALA A 45 -46.70 13.55 48.38
N HIS A 46 -45.66 14.34 48.57
CA HIS A 46 -44.34 14.17 47.94
C HIS A 46 -43.52 13.08 48.65
N PRO A 47 -42.42 12.59 48.03
CA PRO A 47 -41.55 11.59 48.63
C PRO A 47 -41.07 11.98 50.04
N GLY A 48 -41.12 11.03 50.97
CA GLY A 48 -40.75 11.23 52.37
C GLY A 48 -41.89 10.99 53.35
N LEU A 49 -41.70 11.49 54.57
CA LEU A 49 -42.63 11.31 55.67
C LEU A 49 -43.76 12.34 55.60
N ASN A 50 -45.00 11.86 55.44
CA ASN A 50 -46.20 12.67 55.37
C ASN A 50 -47.13 12.32 56.54
N MET A 51 -47.72 13.34 57.15
CA MET A 51 -48.67 13.17 58.26
C MET A 51 -50.11 13.29 57.78
N LEU A 52 -50.88 12.23 57.98
CA LEU A 52 -52.30 12.13 57.64
C LEU A 52 -53.13 12.18 58.91
N VAL A 53 -54.31 12.82 58.82
CA VAL A 53 -55.28 12.74 59.90
C VAL A 53 -55.93 11.36 59.82
N PRO A 54 -55.72 10.48 60.81
CA PRO A 54 -56.27 9.13 60.77
C PRO A 54 -57.79 9.18 60.68
N PHE A 55 -58.38 8.23 59.95
CA PHE A 55 -59.83 8.10 59.68
C PHE A 55 -60.45 9.15 58.76
N LEU A 56 -59.97 10.40 58.75
CA LEU A 56 -60.50 11.45 57.87
C LEU A 56 -59.82 11.48 56.50
N ASP A 57 -58.49 11.31 56.48
CA ASP A 57 -57.71 11.31 55.26
C ASP A 57 -57.52 9.90 54.71
N ARG A 58 -57.66 9.74 53.41
CA ARG A 58 -57.46 8.49 52.68
C ARG A 58 -56.57 8.73 51.46
N VAL A 59 -55.63 7.84 51.21
CA VAL A 59 -54.85 7.84 49.97
C VAL A 59 -55.74 7.28 48.85
N ARG A 60 -56.03 8.10 47.84
CA ARG A 60 -56.85 7.74 46.69
C ARG A 60 -56.09 6.91 45.67
N ALA A 61 -54.90 7.37 45.30
CA ALA A 61 -54.03 6.73 44.32
C ALA A 61 -52.55 7.01 44.63
N LYS A 62 -51.68 6.07 44.30
CA LYS A 62 -50.22 6.24 44.27
C LYS A 62 -49.78 6.19 42.82
N ILE A 63 -49.06 7.22 42.39
CA ILE A 63 -48.62 7.38 41.01
C ILE A 63 -47.10 7.34 40.97
N ASP A 64 -46.57 6.53 40.07
CA ASP A 64 -45.15 6.52 39.76
C ASP A 64 -44.82 7.72 38.86
N LEU A 65 -43.84 8.52 39.26
CA LEU A 65 -43.40 9.71 38.55
C LEU A 65 -42.30 9.42 37.53
N ARG A 66 -41.78 8.18 37.49
CA ARG A 66 -40.76 7.77 36.53
C ARG A 66 -41.34 7.71 35.12
N GLU A 67 -40.45 7.74 34.14
CA GLU A 67 -40.81 7.45 32.75
C GLU A 67 -41.33 6.01 32.65
N GLN A 68 -42.52 5.88 32.07
CA GLN A 68 -43.19 4.62 31.80
C GLN A 68 -43.21 4.37 30.31
N VAL A 69 -43.06 3.10 29.95
CA VAL A 69 -43.11 2.63 28.57
C VAL A 69 -44.35 1.78 28.41
N VAL A 70 -45.24 2.20 27.52
CA VAL A 70 -46.46 1.44 27.21
C VAL A 70 -46.48 1.16 25.71
N SER A 71 -46.60 -0.12 25.38
CA SER A 71 -46.84 -0.58 24.01
C SER A 71 -48.35 -0.70 23.81
N PHE A 72 -48.85 -0.09 22.74
CA PHE A 72 -50.25 -0.23 22.35
C PHE A 72 -50.42 -1.33 21.30
N PRO A 73 -51.61 -1.97 21.23
CA PRO A 73 -51.86 -3.02 20.25
C PRO A 73 -51.84 -2.47 18.81
N PRO A 74 -51.52 -3.33 17.82
CA PRO A 74 -51.51 -2.96 16.40
C PRO A 74 -52.83 -2.30 15.98
N GLN A 75 -52.75 -1.13 15.36
CA GLN A 75 -53.91 -0.43 14.82
C GLN A 75 -53.92 -0.49 13.29
N SER A 76 -55.04 -0.88 12.71
CA SER A 76 -55.24 -0.86 11.26
C SER A 76 -55.64 0.54 10.80
N VAL A 77 -54.80 1.14 9.97
CA VAL A 77 -54.98 2.49 9.40
C VAL A 77 -54.93 2.40 7.89
N ILE A 78 -55.71 3.25 7.22
CA ILE A 78 -55.73 3.35 5.75
C ILE A 78 -54.82 4.50 5.34
N THR A 79 -53.87 4.24 4.45
CA THR A 79 -52.98 5.27 3.87
C THR A 79 -53.69 6.07 2.77
N GLN A 80 -53.05 7.13 2.26
CA GLN A 80 -53.56 7.91 1.13
C GLN A 80 -53.81 7.07 -0.12
N ASP A 81 -53.03 6.00 -0.31
CA ASP A 81 -53.14 5.06 -1.45
C ASP A 81 -54.28 4.03 -1.26
N ASN A 82 -55.12 4.20 -0.24
CA ASN A 82 -56.19 3.28 0.11
C ASN A 82 -55.70 1.86 0.44
N LEU A 83 -54.52 1.76 1.06
CA LEU A 83 -53.96 0.50 1.57
C LEU A 83 -54.10 0.44 3.09
N THR A 84 -54.52 -0.72 3.61
CA THR A 84 -54.62 -0.95 5.05
C THR A 84 -53.28 -1.41 5.60
N VAL A 85 -52.66 -0.60 6.45
CA VAL A 85 -51.42 -0.93 7.17
C VAL A 85 -51.70 -1.14 8.65
N SER A 86 -51.01 -2.10 9.26
CA SER A 86 -51.04 -2.32 10.71
C SER A 86 -49.83 -1.65 11.35
N ILE A 87 -50.07 -0.77 12.32
CA ILE A 87 -49.02 0.02 12.96
C ILE A 87 -48.96 -0.26 14.45
N ASP A 88 -47.78 -0.67 14.91
CA ASP A 88 -47.47 -0.85 16.33
C ASP A 88 -46.74 0.39 16.84
N THR A 89 -47.16 0.92 18.00
CA THR A 89 -46.55 2.11 18.58
C THR A 89 -46.24 1.90 20.06
N VAL A 90 -45.12 2.47 20.50
CA VAL A 90 -44.71 2.54 21.89
C VAL A 90 -44.62 4.01 22.29
N VAL A 91 -45.24 4.36 23.41
CA VAL A 91 -45.24 5.72 23.95
C VAL A 91 -44.50 5.73 25.28
N TYR A 92 -43.58 6.69 25.39
CA TYR A 92 -42.82 6.96 26.59
C TYR A 92 -43.35 8.23 27.20
N PHE A 93 -43.90 8.13 28.41
CA PHE A 93 -44.48 9.26 29.11
C PHE A 93 -44.16 9.21 30.58
N GLN A 94 -44.27 10.35 31.24
CA GLN A 94 -44.17 10.44 32.70
C GLN A 94 -45.28 11.32 33.24
N VAL A 95 -45.76 10.99 34.44
CA VAL A 95 -46.73 11.83 35.14
C VAL A 95 -45.99 12.97 35.83
N THR A 96 -46.29 14.20 35.42
CA THR A 96 -45.72 15.43 36.00
C THR A 96 -46.59 16.00 37.11
N GLU A 97 -47.92 15.92 36.97
CA GLU A 97 -48.88 16.43 37.95
C GLU A 97 -49.84 15.31 38.38
N SER A 98 -49.65 14.80 39.60
CA SER A 98 -50.40 13.64 40.09
C SER A 98 -51.87 13.94 40.36
N ARG A 99 -52.21 15.20 40.69
CA ARG A 99 -53.61 15.58 40.89
C ARG A 99 -54.38 15.45 39.58
N SER A 100 -53.86 16.04 38.50
CA SER A 100 -54.53 16.06 37.20
C SER A 100 -54.69 14.64 36.65
N ALA A 101 -53.68 13.79 36.81
CA ALA A 101 -53.73 12.41 36.33
C ALA A 101 -54.81 11.54 37.01
N VAL A 102 -55.28 11.92 38.21
CA VAL A 102 -56.32 11.19 38.96
C VAL A 102 -57.71 11.77 38.77
N TYR A 103 -57.83 13.09 38.55
CA TYR A 103 -59.13 13.77 38.54
C TYR A 103 -59.57 14.25 37.15
N GLU A 104 -58.65 14.51 36.22
CA GLU A 104 -58.99 15.02 34.88
C GLU A 104 -59.32 13.89 33.90
N ILE A 105 -58.91 12.64 34.20
CA ILE A 105 -59.23 11.46 33.39
C ILE A 105 -59.34 10.21 34.26
N SER A 106 -60.28 9.31 33.92
CA SER A 106 -60.52 8.06 34.66
C SER A 106 -59.36 7.05 34.53
N ASN A 107 -58.88 6.85 33.30
CA ASN A 107 -57.69 6.05 33.00
C ASN A 107 -56.89 6.76 31.91
N TYR A 108 -55.75 7.31 32.30
CA TYR A 108 -54.90 8.04 31.37
C TYR A 108 -54.22 7.16 30.34
N ILE A 109 -53.98 5.86 30.63
CA ILE A 109 -53.33 4.95 29.69
C ILE A 109 -54.24 4.73 28.48
N ASP A 110 -55.52 4.40 28.73
CA ASP A 110 -56.53 4.23 27.67
C ASP A 110 -56.77 5.54 26.91
N GLY A 111 -56.70 6.69 27.62
CA GLY A 111 -56.79 8.01 27.00
C GLY A 111 -55.65 8.28 26.01
N VAL A 112 -54.41 7.98 26.42
CA VAL A 112 -53.22 8.08 25.56
C VAL A 112 -53.31 7.11 24.39
N GLU A 113 -53.80 5.88 24.59
CA GLU A 113 -54.02 4.89 23.52
C GLU A 113 -54.99 5.42 22.46
N GLN A 114 -56.15 5.94 22.89
CA GLN A 114 -57.18 6.46 21.99
C GLN A 114 -56.68 7.69 21.22
N LEU A 115 -55.95 8.58 21.88
CA LEU A 115 -55.37 9.75 21.25
C LEU A 115 -54.27 9.36 20.25
N THR A 116 -53.45 8.36 20.59
CA THR A 116 -52.43 7.81 19.69
C THR A 116 -53.09 7.22 18.45
N THR A 117 -54.14 6.41 18.62
CA THR A 117 -54.91 5.82 17.51
C THR A 117 -55.53 6.88 16.60
N THR A 118 -56.11 7.92 17.18
CA THR A 118 -56.74 9.01 16.41
C THR A 118 -55.69 9.82 15.64
N THR A 119 -54.56 10.12 16.29
CA THR A 119 -53.47 10.89 15.67
C THR A 119 -52.77 10.07 14.58
N LEU A 120 -52.52 8.78 14.82
CA LEU A 120 -52.00 7.85 13.81
C LEU A 120 -52.88 7.83 12.56
N ARG A 121 -54.21 7.71 12.74
CA ARG A 121 -55.16 7.73 11.62
C ARG A 121 -55.09 9.03 10.81
N ASN A 122 -54.94 10.16 11.47
CA ASN A 122 -54.86 11.47 10.80
C ASN A 122 -53.54 11.67 10.06
N VAL A 123 -52.40 11.31 10.69
CA VAL A 123 -51.07 11.49 10.09
C VAL A 123 -50.87 10.54 8.92
N VAL A 124 -51.12 9.24 9.13
CA VAL A 124 -50.89 8.20 8.11
C VAL A 124 -51.94 8.28 7.00
N GLY A 125 -53.16 8.73 7.29
CA GLY A 125 -54.19 8.94 6.26
C GLY A 125 -53.81 10.00 5.22
N GLY A 126 -52.89 10.91 5.55
CA GLY A 126 -52.33 11.91 4.63
C GLY A 126 -51.01 11.52 3.97
N MET A 127 -50.53 10.29 4.18
CA MET A 127 -49.24 9.80 3.64
C MET A 127 -49.46 8.57 2.76
N SER A 128 -48.62 8.41 1.74
CA SER A 128 -48.54 7.18 0.94
C SER A 128 -47.93 6.02 1.75
N LEU A 129 -48.06 4.78 1.25
CA LEU A 129 -47.42 3.61 1.88
C LEU A 129 -45.88 3.77 1.95
N GLU A 130 -45.27 4.27 0.88
CA GLU A 130 -43.82 4.45 0.81
C GLU A 130 -43.32 5.53 1.77
N GLU A 131 -44.01 6.67 1.84
CA GLU A 131 -43.69 7.72 2.81
C GLU A 131 -43.86 7.22 4.25
N THR A 132 -44.89 6.41 4.52
CA THR A 132 -45.12 5.82 5.84
C THR A 132 -43.97 4.90 6.26
N LEU A 133 -43.39 4.14 5.32
CA LEU A 133 -42.25 3.25 5.59
C LEU A 133 -40.91 3.98 5.73
N THR A 134 -40.72 5.07 4.99
CA THR A 134 -39.45 5.81 4.91
C THR A 134 -39.35 6.97 5.91
N SER A 135 -40.46 7.62 6.24
CA SER A 135 -40.52 8.87 7.01
C SER A 135 -40.95 8.66 8.47
N ARG A 136 -40.41 7.62 9.13
CA ARG A 136 -40.78 7.26 10.50
C ARG A 136 -40.52 8.40 11.51
N ASP A 137 -39.43 9.13 11.36
CA ASP A 137 -39.07 10.23 12.26
C ASP A 137 -40.06 11.40 12.18
N GLN A 138 -40.59 11.68 10.99
CA GLN A 138 -41.62 12.70 10.79
C GLN A 138 -42.91 12.29 11.50
N ILE A 139 -43.32 11.02 11.38
CA ILE A 139 -44.51 10.50 12.06
C ILE A 139 -44.32 10.55 13.58
N ASN A 140 -43.18 10.07 14.09
CA ASN A 140 -42.84 10.12 15.52
C ASN A 140 -42.89 11.56 16.07
N GLY A 141 -42.35 12.52 15.32
CA GLY A 141 -42.34 13.94 15.68
C GLY A 141 -43.76 14.54 15.75
N GLN A 142 -44.59 14.28 14.74
CA GLN A 142 -45.98 14.75 14.71
C GLN A 142 -46.83 14.12 15.81
N LEU A 143 -46.72 12.80 16.02
CA LEU A 143 -47.41 12.09 17.10
C LEU A 143 -47.00 12.65 18.46
N ARG A 144 -45.70 12.81 18.73
CA ARG A 144 -45.22 13.38 19.99
C ARG A 144 -45.78 14.78 20.23
N GLY A 145 -45.78 15.63 19.20
CA GLY A 145 -46.28 17.00 19.31
C GLY A 145 -47.76 17.08 19.70
N VAL A 146 -48.61 16.31 19.02
CA VAL A 146 -50.05 16.27 19.31
C VAL A 146 -50.30 15.62 20.67
N LEU A 147 -49.70 14.46 20.94
CA LEU A 147 -49.86 13.74 22.20
C LEU A 147 -49.45 14.59 23.40
N ASP A 148 -48.25 15.20 23.38
CA ASP A 148 -47.78 16.02 24.51
C ASP A 148 -48.70 17.23 24.78
N SER A 149 -49.19 17.87 23.71
CA SER A 149 -50.07 19.04 23.84
C SER A 149 -51.41 18.70 24.50
N GLU A 150 -52.03 17.59 24.12
CA GLU A 150 -53.35 17.17 24.62
C GLU A 150 -53.23 16.48 26.00
N THR A 151 -52.21 15.64 26.21
CA THR A 151 -52.01 14.92 27.48
C THR A 151 -51.54 15.82 28.61
N SER A 152 -51.02 17.02 28.29
CA SER A 152 -50.62 18.03 29.27
C SER A 152 -51.76 18.36 30.26
N ARG A 153 -53.01 18.35 29.80
CA ARG A 153 -54.21 18.60 30.61
C ARG A 153 -54.43 17.52 31.67
N TRP A 154 -53.98 16.30 31.41
CA TRP A 154 -54.01 15.18 32.36
C TRP A 154 -52.78 15.14 33.26
N GLY A 155 -51.89 16.14 33.19
CA GLY A 155 -50.65 16.17 33.96
C GLY A 155 -49.59 15.20 33.44
N ILE A 156 -49.67 14.78 32.18
CA ILE A 156 -48.77 13.80 31.57
C ILE A 156 -47.93 14.48 30.50
N ARG A 157 -46.62 14.24 30.56
CA ARG A 157 -45.67 14.68 29.54
C ARG A 157 -45.22 13.49 28.71
N VAL A 158 -45.31 13.62 27.40
CA VAL A 158 -44.86 12.59 26.46
C VAL A 158 -43.43 12.90 26.05
N ALA A 159 -42.49 12.06 26.47
CA ALA A 159 -41.07 12.23 26.18
C ALA A 159 -40.77 11.88 24.72
N ARG A 160 -41.26 10.72 24.27
CA ARG A 160 -41.05 10.21 22.91
C ARG A 160 -42.12 9.22 22.50
N VAL A 161 -42.28 9.09 21.19
CA VAL A 161 -43.17 8.13 20.54
C VAL A 161 -42.35 7.41 19.49
N GLU A 162 -42.45 6.09 19.45
CA GLU A 162 -41.71 5.26 18.52
C GLU A 162 -42.66 4.27 17.83
N LEU A 163 -42.67 4.29 16.49
CA LEU A 163 -43.27 3.23 15.70
C LEU A 163 -42.42 1.96 15.79
N LYS A 164 -42.98 0.89 16.34
CA LYS A 164 -42.31 -0.40 16.50
C LYS A 164 -42.30 -1.19 15.19
N ALA A 165 -43.45 -1.27 14.51
CA ALA A 165 -43.62 -1.96 13.25
C ALA A 165 -44.69 -1.27 12.40
N ILE A 166 -44.55 -1.39 11.07
CA ILE A 166 -45.50 -0.92 10.07
C ILE A 166 -45.62 -2.06 9.07
N ASP A 167 -46.73 -2.79 9.14
CA ASP A 167 -46.94 -4.01 8.38
C ASP A 167 -47.99 -3.76 7.29
N PRO A 168 -47.57 -3.74 6.00
CA PRO A 168 -48.50 -3.69 4.88
C PRO A 168 -49.26 -5.02 4.73
N PRO A 169 -50.34 -5.07 3.94
CA PRO A 169 -51.04 -6.31 3.69
C PRO A 169 -50.14 -7.28 2.90
N PRO A 170 -50.23 -8.61 3.14
CA PRO A 170 -49.30 -9.59 2.56
C PRO A 170 -49.18 -9.53 1.02
N SER A 171 -50.28 -9.24 0.32
CA SER A 171 -50.29 -9.11 -1.15
C SER A 171 -49.38 -8.01 -1.68
N ILE A 172 -49.27 -6.89 -0.95
CA ILE A 172 -48.39 -5.78 -1.30
C ILE A 172 -46.96 -6.08 -0.87
N GLN A 173 -46.77 -6.70 0.29
CA GLN A 173 -45.45 -7.12 0.77
C GLN A 173 -44.75 -8.04 -0.24
N ASP A 174 -45.45 -9.05 -0.76
CA ASP A 174 -44.93 -9.97 -1.78
C ASP A 174 -44.55 -9.24 -3.08
N SER A 175 -45.38 -8.28 -3.49
CA SER A 175 -45.16 -7.49 -4.71
C SER A 175 -43.95 -6.57 -4.56
N MET A 176 -43.83 -5.90 -3.40
CA MET A 176 -42.68 -5.07 -3.06
C MET A 176 -41.40 -5.89 -2.95
N GLU A 177 -41.43 -7.08 -2.34
CA GLU A 177 -40.25 -7.93 -2.25
C GLU A 177 -39.77 -8.35 -3.65
N LYS A 178 -40.69 -8.74 -4.54
CA LYS A 178 -40.37 -9.07 -5.94
C LYS A 178 -39.79 -7.86 -6.67
N GLN A 179 -40.40 -6.69 -6.52
CA GLN A 179 -39.90 -5.46 -7.14
C GLN A 179 -38.52 -5.07 -6.62
N MET A 180 -38.31 -5.07 -5.31
CA MET A 180 -37.02 -4.76 -4.69
C MET A 180 -35.95 -5.77 -5.10
N ARG A 181 -36.29 -7.06 -5.22
CA ARG A 181 -35.37 -8.09 -5.70
C ARG A 181 -34.97 -7.82 -7.14
N ALA A 182 -35.93 -7.53 -8.02
CA ALA A 182 -35.66 -7.19 -9.41
C ALA A 182 -34.79 -5.93 -9.55
N ASP A 183 -35.04 -4.88 -8.75
CA ASP A 183 -34.23 -3.66 -8.75
C ASP A 183 -32.81 -3.91 -8.22
N ARG A 184 -32.66 -4.74 -7.18
CA ARG A 184 -31.35 -5.13 -6.65
C ARG A 184 -30.57 -5.98 -7.66
N GLU A 185 -31.22 -6.95 -8.30
CA GLU A 185 -30.62 -7.78 -9.35
C GLU A 185 -30.19 -6.93 -10.55
N LYS A 186 -31.04 -5.99 -10.98
CA LYS A 186 -30.69 -5.03 -12.04
C LYS A 186 -29.48 -4.18 -11.66
N ARG A 187 -29.45 -3.62 -10.45
CA ARG A 187 -28.30 -2.83 -9.96
C ARG A 187 -27.03 -3.68 -9.87
N ALA A 188 -27.13 -4.91 -9.37
CA ALA A 188 -26.01 -5.83 -9.29
C ALA A 188 -25.47 -6.18 -10.69
N MET A 189 -26.35 -6.43 -11.67
CA MET A 189 -25.96 -6.69 -13.05
C MET A 189 -25.24 -5.50 -13.68
N ILE A 190 -25.74 -4.28 -13.47
CA ILE A 190 -25.08 -3.06 -13.96
C ILE A 190 -23.70 -2.91 -13.32
N LEU A 191 -23.60 -3.05 -12.00
CA LEU A 191 -22.34 -2.93 -11.27
C LEU A 191 -21.32 -3.99 -11.70
N ASN A 192 -21.74 -5.23 -11.93
CA ASN A 192 -20.86 -6.29 -12.43
C ASN A 192 -20.39 -6.00 -13.85
N ALA A 193 -21.28 -5.55 -14.75
CA ALA A 193 -20.91 -5.18 -16.11
C ALA A 193 -19.93 -3.99 -16.14
N GLU A 194 -20.13 -3.00 -15.27
CA GLU A 194 -19.20 -1.88 -15.09
C GLU A 194 -17.85 -2.35 -14.54
N GLY A 195 -17.84 -3.24 -13.54
CA GLY A 195 -16.63 -3.83 -12.98
C GLY A 195 -15.85 -4.68 -14.00
N GLU A 196 -16.53 -5.49 -14.82
CA GLU A 196 -15.91 -6.25 -15.91
C GLU A 196 -15.30 -5.32 -16.96
N ARG A 197 -16.03 -4.28 -17.37
CA ARG A 197 -15.52 -3.27 -18.30
C ARG A 197 -14.28 -2.57 -17.76
N GLU A 198 -14.32 -2.11 -16.51
CA GLU A 198 -13.20 -1.42 -15.89
C GLU A 198 -11.98 -2.35 -15.74
N SER A 199 -12.20 -3.60 -15.33
CA SER A 199 -11.16 -4.63 -15.23
C SER A 199 -10.50 -4.93 -16.58
N ALA A 200 -11.30 -5.05 -17.65
CA ALA A 200 -10.79 -5.26 -19.01
C ALA A 200 -9.95 -4.08 -19.50
N ILE A 201 -10.38 -2.83 -19.23
CA ILE A 201 -9.62 -1.62 -19.57
C ILE A 201 -8.28 -1.62 -18.84
N LYS A 202 -8.29 -1.81 -17.51
CA LYS A 202 -7.06 -1.83 -16.69
C LYS A 202 -6.10 -2.95 -17.13
N THR A 203 -6.63 -4.11 -17.50
CA THR A 203 -5.81 -5.23 -18.03
C THR A 203 -5.17 -4.85 -19.36
N ALA A 204 -5.93 -4.27 -20.29
CA ALA A 204 -5.40 -3.84 -21.59
C ALA A 204 -4.35 -2.72 -21.45
N GLU A 205 -4.58 -1.76 -20.55
CA GLU A 205 -3.60 -0.71 -20.22
C GLU A 205 -2.32 -1.29 -19.61
N GLY A 206 -2.46 -2.24 -18.67
CA GLY A 206 -1.33 -2.96 -18.09
C GLY A 206 -0.52 -3.73 -19.13
N GLN A 207 -1.18 -4.43 -20.06
CA GLN A 207 -0.53 -5.13 -21.16
C GLN A 207 0.21 -4.17 -22.11
N LYS A 208 -0.45 -3.07 -22.50
CA LYS A 208 0.17 -2.02 -23.33
C LYS A 208 1.41 -1.45 -22.65
N GLN A 209 1.30 -1.10 -21.37
CA GLN A 209 2.42 -0.54 -20.60
C GLN A 209 3.57 -1.55 -20.47
N SER A 210 3.26 -2.83 -20.21
CA SER A 210 4.25 -3.91 -20.16
C SER A 210 5.00 -4.09 -21.49
N GLN A 211 4.29 -4.03 -22.63
CA GLN A 211 4.90 -4.11 -23.95
C GLN A 211 5.82 -2.93 -24.25
N ILE A 212 5.41 -1.70 -23.89
CA ILE A 212 6.23 -0.50 -24.04
C ILE A 212 7.51 -0.62 -23.21
N LEU A 213 7.39 -0.96 -21.93
CA LEU A 213 8.54 -1.13 -21.03
C LEU A 213 9.49 -2.24 -21.51
N SER A 214 8.95 -3.33 -22.07
CA SER A 214 9.76 -4.42 -22.64
C SER A 214 10.51 -3.97 -23.91
N ALA A 215 9.87 -3.18 -24.77
CA ALA A 215 10.50 -2.64 -25.98
C ALA A 215 11.57 -1.59 -25.64
N GLU A 216 11.30 -0.71 -24.68
CA GLU A 216 12.27 0.25 -24.15
C GLU A 216 13.46 -0.44 -23.49
N GLY A 217 13.22 -1.45 -22.67
CA GLY A 217 14.26 -2.29 -22.07
C GLY A 217 15.12 -2.99 -23.13
N SER A 218 14.51 -3.55 -24.16
CA SER A 218 15.22 -4.19 -25.28
C SER A 218 16.07 -3.19 -26.07
N LYS A 219 15.53 -2.00 -26.35
CA LYS A 219 16.27 -0.92 -27.00
C LYS A 219 17.46 -0.47 -26.16
N GLN A 220 17.25 -0.26 -24.86
CA GLN A 220 18.29 0.17 -23.93
C GLN A 220 19.39 -0.88 -23.82
N ALA A 221 19.02 -2.16 -23.72
CA ALA A 221 19.97 -3.28 -23.71
C ALA A 221 20.79 -3.33 -25.02
N ALA A 222 20.16 -3.14 -26.18
CA ALA A 222 20.88 -3.12 -27.46
C ALA A 222 21.88 -1.96 -27.56
N ILE A 223 21.52 -0.76 -27.08
CA ILE A 223 22.43 0.40 -27.03
C ILE A 223 23.62 0.12 -26.12
N LEU A 224 23.36 -0.35 -24.89
CA LEU A 224 24.42 -0.68 -23.93
C LEU A 224 25.37 -1.75 -24.46
N ASN A 225 24.85 -2.77 -25.14
CA ASN A 225 25.68 -3.80 -25.78
C ASN A 225 26.55 -3.22 -26.90
N ALA A 226 25.99 -2.38 -27.77
CA ALA A 226 26.74 -1.73 -28.84
C ALA A 226 27.81 -0.77 -28.31
N GLU A 227 27.53 -0.03 -27.24
CA GLU A 227 28.50 0.82 -26.56
C GLU A 227 29.62 0.00 -25.92
N GLY A 228 29.27 -1.08 -25.23
CA GLY A 228 30.24 -2.02 -24.65
C GLY A 228 31.16 -2.65 -25.70
N GLU A 229 30.60 -3.07 -26.84
CA GLU A 229 31.37 -3.64 -27.95
C GLU A 229 32.27 -2.60 -28.62
N ARG A 230 31.78 -1.37 -28.83
CA ARG A 230 32.59 -0.25 -29.32
C ARG A 230 33.75 0.03 -28.38
N GLN A 231 33.49 0.12 -27.08
CA GLN A 231 34.52 0.38 -26.07
C GLN A 231 35.56 -0.74 -26.01
N SER A 232 35.10 -2.00 -26.06
CA SER A 232 35.97 -3.19 -26.13
C SER A 232 36.86 -3.16 -27.37
N ASN A 233 36.31 -2.83 -28.54
CA ASN A 233 37.09 -2.74 -29.78
C ASN A 233 38.13 -1.62 -29.75
N ILE A 234 37.79 -0.44 -29.21
CA ILE A 234 38.75 0.66 -29.03
C ILE A 234 39.89 0.23 -28.12
N LEU A 235 39.58 -0.36 -26.96
CA LEU A 235 40.59 -0.85 -26.02
C LEU A 235 41.49 -1.91 -26.65
N ARG A 236 40.92 -2.86 -27.41
CA ARG A 236 41.69 -3.89 -28.14
C ARG A 236 42.61 -3.26 -29.18
N SER A 237 42.12 -2.34 -30.00
CA SER A 237 42.93 -1.63 -31.00
C SER A 237 44.04 -0.78 -30.36
N GLN A 238 43.78 -0.15 -29.21
CA GLN A 238 44.81 0.57 -28.45
C GLN A 238 45.88 -0.39 -27.92
N GLY A 239 45.48 -1.53 -27.36
CA GLY A 239 46.40 -2.59 -26.91
C GLY A 239 47.27 -3.14 -28.04
N GLU A 240 46.67 -3.44 -29.21
CA GLU A 240 47.41 -3.91 -30.38
C GLU A 240 48.40 -2.86 -30.92
N ARG A 241 47.99 -1.59 -30.96
CA ARG A 241 48.89 -0.48 -31.36
C ARG A 241 50.06 -0.35 -30.41
N ALA A 242 49.80 -0.39 -29.09
CA ALA A 242 50.85 -0.34 -28.07
C ALA A 242 51.81 -1.52 -28.22
N SER A 243 51.28 -2.74 -28.40
CA SER A 243 52.08 -3.96 -28.60
C SER A 243 52.99 -3.86 -29.84
N LYS A 244 52.44 -3.48 -31.01
CA LYS A 244 53.23 -3.31 -32.25
C LYS A 244 54.30 -2.23 -32.11
N TYR A 245 54.00 -1.12 -31.44
CA TYR A 245 54.96 -0.06 -31.19
C TYR A 245 56.13 -0.53 -30.32
N LEU A 246 55.83 -1.27 -29.24
CA LEU A 246 56.83 -1.85 -28.36
C LEU A 246 57.69 -2.91 -29.09
N MET A 247 57.08 -3.75 -29.92
CA MET A 247 57.81 -4.72 -30.75
C MET A 247 58.77 -4.03 -31.73
N ALA A 248 58.30 -3.00 -32.46
CA ALA A 248 59.13 -2.25 -33.40
C ALA A 248 60.30 -1.52 -32.72
N GLN A 249 60.08 -0.97 -31.51
CA GLN A 249 61.18 -0.43 -30.70
C GLN A 249 62.18 -1.52 -30.30
N GLY A 250 61.68 -2.69 -29.87
CA GLY A 250 62.51 -3.84 -29.52
C GLY A 250 63.38 -4.30 -30.69
N GLU A 251 62.78 -4.47 -31.88
CA GLU A 251 63.48 -4.84 -33.11
C GLU A 251 64.50 -3.79 -33.54
N SER A 252 64.14 -2.50 -33.51
CA SER A 252 65.07 -1.41 -33.86
C SER A 252 66.31 -1.43 -32.97
N LYS A 253 66.11 -1.57 -31.65
CA LYS A 253 67.22 -1.68 -30.68
C LYS A 253 68.05 -2.95 -30.90
N ALA A 254 67.41 -4.06 -31.27
CA ALA A 254 68.12 -5.30 -31.59
C ALA A 254 68.97 -5.17 -32.86
N ILE A 255 68.43 -4.58 -33.93
CA ILE A 255 69.14 -4.35 -35.20
C ILE A 255 70.31 -3.37 -35.00
N GLU A 256 70.11 -2.31 -34.24
CA GLU A 256 71.17 -1.34 -33.95
C GLU A 256 72.36 -2.01 -33.23
N LYS A 257 72.06 -2.85 -32.23
CA LYS A 257 73.08 -3.64 -31.52
C LYS A 257 73.80 -4.62 -32.44
N THR A 258 73.10 -5.33 -33.32
CA THR A 258 73.74 -6.26 -34.26
C THR A 258 74.58 -5.53 -35.31
N PHE A 259 74.08 -4.41 -35.86
CA PHE A 259 74.81 -3.63 -36.86
C PHE A 259 76.08 -2.98 -36.28
N ALA A 260 76.00 -2.45 -35.05
CA ALA A 260 77.17 -1.95 -34.33
C ALA A 260 78.21 -3.06 -34.10
N ALA A 261 77.77 -4.27 -33.76
CA ALA A 261 78.65 -5.43 -33.62
C ALA A 261 79.30 -5.85 -34.96
N VAL A 262 78.55 -5.84 -36.07
CA VAL A 262 79.05 -6.20 -37.41
C VAL A 262 80.07 -5.17 -37.93
N LYS A 263 79.78 -3.87 -37.78
CA LYS A 263 80.67 -2.79 -38.25
C LYS A 263 82.04 -2.83 -37.57
N ARG A 264 82.09 -3.27 -36.31
CA ARG A 264 83.34 -3.40 -35.55
C ARG A 264 84.22 -4.54 -36.03
N SER A 265 83.63 -5.57 -36.62
CA SER A 265 84.33 -6.78 -37.06
C SER A 265 85.01 -6.65 -38.43
N LYS A 266 84.92 -5.50 -39.12
CA LYS A 266 85.51 -5.22 -40.45
C LYS A 266 85.48 -6.46 -41.37
N PRO A 267 84.28 -6.98 -41.70
CA PRO A 267 84.17 -8.24 -42.44
C PRO A 267 84.81 -8.11 -43.82
N THR A 268 85.68 -9.06 -44.18
CA THR A 268 86.23 -9.14 -45.54
C THR A 268 85.15 -9.62 -46.53
N PRO A 269 85.23 -9.25 -47.82
CA PRO A 269 84.24 -9.64 -48.83
C PRO A 269 83.98 -11.15 -48.90
N GLU A 270 84.99 -11.97 -48.59
CA GLU A 270 84.88 -13.43 -48.54
C GLU A 270 84.01 -13.92 -47.37
N MET A 271 84.00 -13.20 -46.23
CA MET A 271 83.19 -13.57 -45.06
C MET A 271 81.72 -13.22 -45.28
N LEU A 272 81.42 -12.09 -45.91
CA LEU A 272 80.05 -11.74 -46.32
C LEU A 272 79.51 -12.72 -47.37
N ALA A 273 80.33 -13.14 -48.32
CA ALA A 273 79.97 -14.18 -49.29
C ALA A 273 79.71 -15.53 -48.62
N TYR A 274 80.51 -15.90 -47.59
CA TYR A 274 80.31 -17.12 -46.81
C TYR A 274 79.03 -17.06 -45.94
N GLN A 275 78.78 -15.94 -45.25
CA GLN A 275 77.56 -15.73 -44.47
C GLN A 275 76.32 -15.76 -45.37
N TYR A 276 76.38 -15.13 -46.54
CA TYR A 276 75.33 -15.23 -47.56
C TYR A 276 75.08 -16.70 -47.94
N LEU A 277 76.14 -17.48 -48.17
CA LEU A 277 76.04 -18.93 -48.44
C LEU A 277 75.43 -19.72 -47.26
N GLN A 278 75.66 -19.31 -46.02
CA GLN A 278 75.02 -19.91 -44.83
C GLN A 278 73.55 -19.50 -44.63
N THR A 279 73.15 -18.32 -45.08
CA THR A 279 71.73 -17.90 -45.08
C THR A 279 70.91 -18.58 -46.19
N LEU A 280 71.56 -19.15 -47.21
CA LEU A 280 70.87 -19.88 -48.28
C LEU A 280 70.05 -21.08 -47.75
N PRO A 281 70.57 -21.93 -46.84
CA PRO A 281 69.76 -22.96 -46.16
C PRO A 281 68.54 -22.42 -45.41
N GLU A 282 68.63 -21.25 -44.76
CA GLU A 282 67.50 -20.67 -44.01
C GLU A 282 66.40 -20.14 -44.93
N MET A 283 66.77 -19.57 -46.09
CA MET A 283 65.82 -19.17 -47.13
C MET A 283 65.17 -20.37 -47.85
N ALA A 284 65.81 -21.54 -47.82
CA ALA A 284 65.28 -22.79 -48.39
C ALA A 284 64.35 -23.57 -47.44
N ARG A 285 64.33 -23.25 -46.13
CA ARG A 285 63.47 -23.92 -45.14
C ARG A 285 62.06 -23.34 -45.01
N GLY A 286 61.77 -22.20 -45.63
CA GLY A 286 60.41 -21.69 -45.72
C GLY A 286 59.58 -22.51 -46.70
N ASP A 287 58.41 -22.99 -46.27
CA ASP A 287 57.52 -23.91 -47.00
C ASP A 287 57.07 -23.46 -48.42
N ALA A 288 57.52 -22.29 -48.91
CA ALA A 288 57.06 -21.63 -50.12
C ALA A 288 58.07 -21.57 -51.30
N ASN A 289 59.28 -22.14 -51.23
CA ASN A 289 60.28 -21.98 -52.31
C ASN A 289 60.65 -23.28 -53.05
N LYS A 290 60.04 -23.52 -54.23
CA LYS A 290 60.37 -24.63 -55.15
C LYS A 290 61.07 -24.19 -56.46
N VAL A 291 61.30 -22.89 -56.67
CA VAL A 291 61.84 -22.37 -57.94
C VAL A 291 63.08 -21.53 -57.66
N TRP A 292 64.24 -22.02 -58.10
CA TRP A 292 65.52 -21.34 -58.02
C TRP A 292 65.78 -20.57 -59.32
N VAL A 293 65.74 -19.23 -59.26
CA VAL A 293 66.15 -18.37 -60.36
C VAL A 293 67.40 -17.63 -59.91
N VAL A 294 68.55 -17.94 -60.52
CA VAL A 294 69.74 -17.08 -60.42
C VAL A 294 69.55 -15.97 -61.47
N PRO A 295 69.31 -14.71 -61.08
CA PRO A 295 69.18 -13.64 -62.04
C PRO A 295 70.53 -13.44 -62.75
N SER A 296 70.51 -13.45 -64.09
CA SER A 296 71.69 -13.22 -64.94
C SER A 296 72.37 -11.86 -64.74
N GLU A 297 71.73 -10.95 -63.98
CA GLU A 297 72.27 -9.65 -63.58
C GLU A 297 73.15 -9.72 -62.31
N PHE A 298 73.20 -10.85 -61.61
CA PHE A 298 74.03 -11.04 -60.40
C PHE A 298 75.53 -10.97 -60.71
N SER A 299 75.97 -11.49 -61.86
CA SER A 299 77.37 -11.39 -62.29
C SER A 299 77.78 -9.93 -62.53
N LYS A 300 76.86 -9.10 -63.04
CA LYS A 300 77.10 -7.67 -63.32
C LYS A 300 77.10 -6.82 -62.06
N SER A 301 76.23 -7.09 -61.09
CA SER A 301 76.23 -6.36 -59.81
C SER A 301 77.48 -6.68 -58.99
N LEU A 302 77.98 -7.91 -59.07
CA LEU A 302 79.25 -8.30 -58.45
C LEU A 302 80.45 -7.64 -59.15
N GLU A 303 80.45 -7.56 -60.48
CA GLU A 303 81.48 -6.87 -61.26
C GLU A 303 81.46 -5.34 -61.01
N GLY A 304 80.26 -4.74 -60.86
CA GLY A 304 80.09 -3.34 -60.49
C GLY A 304 80.57 -3.03 -59.07
N PHE A 305 80.34 -3.94 -58.12
CA PHE A 305 80.84 -3.85 -56.75
C PHE A 305 82.38 -3.97 -56.70
N ALA A 306 82.96 -4.87 -57.48
CA ALA A 306 84.41 -5.04 -57.59
C ALA A 306 85.11 -3.83 -58.25
N ARG A 307 84.48 -3.20 -59.25
CA ARG A 307 84.99 -1.96 -59.90
C ARG A 307 84.88 -0.73 -59.03
N MET A 308 83.90 -0.66 -58.13
CA MET A 308 83.77 0.45 -57.17
C MET A 308 84.88 0.44 -56.09
N LEU A 309 85.60 -0.68 -55.97
CA LEU A 309 86.63 -0.89 -54.97
C LEU A 309 88.07 -0.98 -55.56
N THR A 310 88.26 -0.77 -56.88
CA THR A 310 89.58 -0.88 -57.55
C THR A 310 89.77 0.10 -58.73
N THR A 311 91.00 0.58 -58.98
CA THR A 311 91.38 1.51 -60.08
C THR A 311 92.51 0.88 -60.94
N PRO A 312 92.56 1.02 -62.29
CA PRO A 312 93.50 0.26 -63.13
C PRO A 312 94.81 1.03 -63.47
N ASP A 313 95.94 0.31 -63.53
CA ASP A 313 97.24 0.74 -64.10
C ASP A 313 97.66 -0.16 -65.29
N GLN A 314 98.61 0.30 -66.12
CA GLN A 314 98.75 -0.03 -67.55
C GLN A 314 99.31 -1.41 -67.95
N ASP A 315 99.65 -2.32 -67.03
CA ASP A 315 100.25 -3.64 -67.38
C ASP A 315 99.42 -4.89 -66.94
N GLY A 316 98.11 -4.74 -66.68
CA GLY A 316 97.18 -5.90 -66.69
C GLY A 316 97.30 -6.91 -65.54
N VAL A 317 97.96 -6.59 -64.43
CA VAL A 317 97.97 -7.40 -63.19
C VAL A 317 97.56 -6.54 -61.99
N PHE A 318 96.51 -6.96 -61.27
CA PHE A 318 95.96 -6.22 -60.13
C PHE A 318 96.83 -6.40 -58.88
N ARG A 319 97.32 -5.30 -58.32
CA ARG A 319 97.84 -5.23 -56.94
C ARG A 319 97.19 -4.07 -56.20
N TYR A 320 96.72 -4.37 -55.01
CA TYR A 320 96.07 -3.43 -54.10
C TYR A 320 97.12 -2.84 -53.16
N GLU A 321 97.12 -1.51 -53.01
CA GLU A 321 97.91 -0.80 -52.00
C GLU A 321 96.95 0.02 -51.13
N PRO A 322 96.88 -0.22 -49.81
CA PRO A 322 95.95 0.48 -48.93
C PRO A 322 96.47 1.88 -48.56
N PRO A 323 95.62 2.92 -48.50
CA PRO A 323 95.96 4.16 -47.81
C PRO A 323 95.83 3.96 -46.28
N GLU A 324 96.81 4.49 -45.54
CA GLU A 324 96.78 4.60 -44.08
C GLU A 324 95.90 5.77 -43.63
N GLU A 325 94.95 5.51 -42.73
CA GLU A 325 94.40 6.51 -41.80
C GLU A 325 93.85 5.82 -40.52
N GLU A 326 94.08 6.47 -39.38
CA GLU A 326 94.07 5.96 -37.99
C GLU A 326 92.68 5.57 -37.42
N PRO A 327 92.61 4.69 -36.39
CA PRO A 327 91.34 4.28 -35.76
C PRO A 327 90.86 5.29 -34.70
N PRO A 328 89.53 5.51 -34.53
CA PRO A 328 89.03 6.18 -33.34
C PRO A 328 88.99 5.21 -32.14
N SER A 329 89.42 5.74 -31.00
CA SER A 329 89.59 5.12 -29.70
C SER A 329 88.29 5.12 -28.87
N THR A 330 87.66 3.96 -28.64
CA THR A 330 87.09 3.49 -27.35
C THR A 330 86.27 2.20 -27.53
N PRO A 331 86.28 1.24 -26.57
CA PRO A 331 85.34 0.12 -26.55
C PRO A 331 83.94 0.58 -26.09
N PRO A 332 82.83 0.06 -26.63
CA PRO A 332 81.51 0.22 -26.03
C PRO A 332 81.44 -0.63 -24.75
N GLU A 333 81.17 0.03 -23.63
CA GLU A 333 80.80 -0.60 -22.36
C GLU A 333 79.53 -1.46 -22.53
N GLN A 334 79.56 -2.63 -21.91
CA GLN A 334 78.37 -3.44 -21.69
C GLN A 334 77.50 -2.74 -20.63
N ASP A 335 76.18 -2.83 -20.79
CA ASP A 335 75.12 -2.41 -19.86
C ASP A 335 74.53 -1.00 -20.03
N ASP A 336 73.51 -0.92 -20.89
CA ASP A 336 72.56 0.20 -20.95
C ASP A 336 71.38 -0.08 -19.97
N PRO A 337 71.14 0.76 -18.94
CA PRO A 337 70.07 0.57 -17.94
C PRO A 337 68.66 0.60 -18.54
N SER A 338 68.47 1.01 -19.80
CA SER A 338 67.17 1.01 -20.49
C SER A 338 66.64 -0.38 -20.87
N VAL A 339 67.44 -1.44 -20.67
CA VAL A 339 67.07 -2.84 -20.96
C VAL A 339 66.51 -3.55 -19.72
N ALA A 340 66.83 -3.09 -18.51
CA ALA A 340 66.43 -3.76 -17.26
C ALA A 340 64.90 -3.75 -17.02
N SER A 341 64.21 -2.70 -17.46
CA SER A 341 62.76 -2.54 -17.26
C SER A 341 61.88 -3.36 -18.22
N TRP A 342 62.47 -4.02 -19.23
CA TRP A 342 61.70 -4.84 -20.19
C TRP A 342 61.25 -6.19 -19.63
N PHE A 343 61.83 -6.64 -18.50
CA PHE A 343 61.53 -7.93 -17.88
C PHE A 343 60.73 -7.81 -16.58
N ASP A 344 60.25 -6.61 -16.21
CA ASP A 344 59.40 -6.41 -15.04
C ASP A 344 57.94 -6.79 -15.36
N MET A 345 57.44 -7.86 -14.72
CA MET A 345 56.08 -8.38 -14.87
C MET A 345 55.13 -7.96 -13.72
N SER A 346 55.51 -6.99 -12.91
CA SER A 346 54.62 -6.50 -11.84
C SER A 346 53.40 -5.77 -12.42
N SER A 347 52.20 -6.14 -11.93
CA SER A 347 50.96 -5.46 -12.32
C SER A 347 50.83 -4.12 -11.59
N ASN A 348 50.42 -3.07 -12.32
CA ASN A 348 50.32 -1.72 -11.78
C ASN A 348 49.33 -1.68 -10.59
N PRO A 349 49.76 -1.26 -9.38
CA PRO A 349 48.98 -1.35 -8.15
C PRO A 349 47.63 -0.62 -8.17
N GLU A 350 47.48 0.43 -8.98
CA GLU A 350 46.22 1.17 -9.12
C GLU A 350 45.12 0.34 -9.80
N VAL A 351 45.49 -0.54 -10.74
CA VAL A 351 44.53 -1.40 -11.45
C VAL A 351 43.97 -2.48 -10.52
N ALA A 352 44.80 -3.01 -9.62
CA ALA A 352 44.39 -3.99 -8.62
C ALA A 352 43.43 -3.39 -7.56
N GLU A 353 43.52 -2.09 -7.30
CA GLU A 353 42.61 -1.39 -6.39
C GLU A 353 41.26 -1.06 -7.05
N ALA A 354 41.27 -0.61 -8.31
CA ALA A 354 40.07 -0.35 -9.09
C ALA A 354 39.18 -1.60 -9.24
N VAL A 355 39.78 -2.78 -9.45
CA VAL A 355 39.03 -4.05 -9.56
C VAL A 355 38.36 -4.43 -8.23
N ARG A 356 39.06 -4.27 -7.09
CA ARG A 356 38.47 -4.52 -5.76
C ARG A 356 37.30 -3.59 -5.46
N ALA A 357 37.38 -2.33 -5.85
CA ALA A 357 36.31 -1.36 -5.64
C ALA A 357 35.05 -1.68 -6.47
N ALA A 358 35.22 -2.10 -7.73
CA ALA A 358 34.11 -2.49 -8.60
C ALA A 358 33.36 -3.73 -8.07
N GLU A 359 34.08 -4.74 -7.57
CA GLU A 359 33.47 -5.94 -6.97
C GLU A 359 32.69 -5.62 -5.68
N ALA A 360 33.12 -4.63 -4.91
CA ALA A 360 32.43 -4.22 -3.68
C ALA A 360 31.07 -3.54 -3.96
N VAL A 361 30.95 -2.82 -5.08
CA VAL A 361 29.69 -2.17 -5.50
C VAL A 361 28.69 -3.21 -6.01
N ALA A 362 29.15 -4.21 -6.76
CA ALA A 362 28.28 -5.27 -7.28
C ALA A 362 27.66 -6.18 -6.19
N ARG A 363 28.26 -6.24 -5.00
CA ARG A 363 27.75 -7.05 -3.87
C ARG A 363 26.68 -6.35 -3.01
N LYS A 364 26.31 -5.09 -3.29
CA LYS A 364 25.20 -4.45 -2.58
C LYS A 364 23.87 -4.87 -3.18
N GLU A 365 23.09 -5.64 -2.42
CA GLU A 365 21.71 -6.00 -2.79
C GLU A 365 20.80 -4.77 -2.83
N VAL A 366 19.94 -4.70 -3.86
CA VAL A 366 18.96 -3.62 -4.06
C VAL A 366 17.67 -3.96 -3.30
N PRO A 367 17.13 -3.06 -2.45
CA PRO A 367 15.91 -3.33 -1.68
C PRO A 367 14.72 -3.55 -2.61
N THR A 368 14.07 -4.71 -2.49
CA THR A 368 12.81 -5.00 -3.18
C THR A 368 11.66 -4.59 -2.27
N ASP A 369 11.07 -3.42 -2.54
CA ASP A 369 9.89 -2.94 -1.82
C ASP A 369 8.63 -3.66 -2.36
N LEU A 370 8.38 -4.86 -1.82
CA LEU A 370 7.13 -5.60 -2.00
C LEU A 370 6.55 -5.93 -0.63
N SER A 371 6.05 -4.91 0.08
CA SER A 371 5.22 -5.16 1.27
C SER A 371 4.22 -4.05 1.59
N THR A 372 3.18 -3.93 0.77
CA THR A 372 1.83 -3.50 1.19
C THR A 372 0.88 -4.11 0.16
N THR A 373 -0.07 -5.02 0.44
CA THR A 373 -1.19 -4.94 1.41
C THR A 373 -1.81 -6.35 1.63
N PRO A 374 -2.90 -6.53 2.40
CA PRO A 374 -2.98 -7.09 3.74
C PRO A 374 -3.38 -8.59 3.84
N ARG A 375 -3.00 -9.22 4.96
CA ARG A 375 -3.41 -10.58 5.37
C ARG A 375 -4.94 -10.72 5.43
N ALA A 376 -5.47 -11.67 4.66
CA ALA A 376 -6.77 -12.27 4.91
C ALA A 376 -6.72 -13.07 6.23
N SER A 377 -7.66 -12.78 7.12
CA SER A 377 -7.96 -13.61 8.29
C SER A 377 -8.83 -14.78 7.84
N GLY A 378 -8.41 -16.01 8.13
CA GLY A 378 -9.23 -17.20 7.89
C GLY A 378 -8.44 -18.50 8.04
N ALA A 379 -8.84 -19.29 9.04
CA ALA A 379 -8.47 -20.68 9.32
C ALA A 379 -7.13 -20.94 10.04
N THR A 380 -7.21 -21.17 11.35
CA THR A 380 -6.97 -22.50 11.97
C THR A 380 -7.07 -22.39 13.49
N GLY A 381 -7.78 -23.34 14.10
CA GLY A 381 -8.02 -23.41 15.53
C GLY A 381 -8.78 -24.68 15.88
N GLU A 382 -8.09 -25.82 15.74
CA GLU A 382 -8.42 -27.04 16.46
C GLU A 382 -8.18 -26.80 17.96
N SER A 383 -9.24 -26.89 18.76
CA SER A 383 -9.33 -27.63 20.04
C SER A 383 -10.78 -27.69 20.48
#